data_AF-A0A949B587-F1
#
_entry.id   AF-A0A949B587-F1
#
_cell.length_a   1.000
_cell.length_b   1.000
_cell.length_c   1.000
_cell.angle_alpha   90.00
_cell.angle_beta   90.00
_cell.angle_gamma   90.00
#
_symmetry.space_group_name_H-M   'P 1'
#
loop_
_entity.id
_entity.type
_entity.pdbx_description
1 polymer ?
#
loop_
_entity_poly.entity_id
_entity_poly.type
_entity_poly.pdbx_seq_one_letter_code
_entity_poly.pdbx_strand_id
1 'polypeptide(L)'
;NEEKDKTISSLKKELAFKSNLDNYVLKEEYEELYSDYLGEQESIKDLGNIRSLINNFNKLLKNVYIGSADPKELAYTFTAFSVEYEGEYYLITAGHCVKDNFGKEGKFKFKANFSDEWIYPELLGYKAEFWNLDDYAVFSSDKLYSGFKISDQKTKENYLIGSMDKNISTLRNLGAGSKRGESGSPVINENGEVIGIYVVYGLVYTPIQLALDKIDNLEENE
;
A
#
# COMPACT_ATOMS: atom_id res chain seq x y z
N ASN A 1 24.95 11.28 23.07
CA ASN A 1 24.39 12.50 22.46
C ASN A 1 25.19 12.96 21.26
N GLU A 2 26.50 13.21 21.37
CA GLU A 2 27.32 13.71 20.25
C GLU A 2 27.38 12.81 19.00
N GLU A 3 27.44 11.49 19.18
CA GLU A 3 27.45 10.52 18.08
C GLU A 3 26.08 10.38 17.40
N LYS A 4 25.00 10.57 18.18
CA LYS A 4 23.61 10.62 17.69
C LYS A 4 23.39 11.87 16.84
N ASP A 5 23.88 13.02 17.31
CA ASP A 5 23.76 14.30 16.58
C ASP A 5 24.57 14.31 15.28
N LYS A 6 25.75 13.68 15.27
CA LYS A 6 26.55 13.46 14.06
C LYS A 6 25.85 12.54 13.06
N THR A 7 25.24 11.47 13.54
CA THR A 7 24.46 10.54 12.70
C THR A 7 23.25 11.25 12.09
N ILE A 8 22.49 12.01 12.89
CA ILE A 8 21.34 12.80 12.42
C ILE A 8 21.77 13.85 11.38
N SER A 9 22.88 14.54 11.63
CA SER A 9 23.42 15.56 10.70
C SER A 9 23.89 14.95 9.37
N SER A 10 24.54 13.79 9.43
CA SER A 10 24.95 13.02 8.24
C SER A 10 23.76 12.55 7.43
N LEU A 11 22.71 12.05 8.10
CA LEU A 11 21.48 11.59 7.45
C LEU A 11 20.76 12.75 6.76
N LYS A 12 20.59 13.90 7.43
CA LYS A 12 20.00 15.11 6.82
C LYS A 12 20.73 15.54 5.54
N LYS A 13 22.07 15.44 5.51
CA LYS A 13 22.88 15.77 4.33
C LYS A 13 22.73 14.76 3.20
N GLU A 14 22.67 13.46 3.51
CA GLU A 14 22.47 12.41 2.50
C GLU A 14 21.06 12.46 1.90
N LEU A 15 20.06 12.85 2.69
CA LEU A 15 18.68 13.05 2.27
C LEU A 15 18.51 14.28 1.36
N ALA A 16 19.16 15.39 1.68
CA ALA A 16 19.23 16.56 0.80
C ALA A 16 19.96 16.26 -0.54
N PHE A 17 20.81 15.23 -0.57
CA PHE A 17 21.51 14.80 -1.77
C PHE A 17 20.69 13.82 -2.63
N LYS A 18 19.86 12.97 -2.01
CA LYS A 18 18.98 12.02 -2.71
C LYS A 18 17.62 12.61 -3.14
N SER A 19 17.26 13.81 -2.66
CA SER A 19 16.06 14.53 -3.07
C SER A 19 16.10 15.13 -4.49
N ASN A 20 16.96 14.59 -5.37
CA ASN A 20 16.73 14.59 -6.83
C ASN A 20 15.64 13.56 -7.23
N LEU A 21 14.79 13.16 -6.29
CA LEU A 21 13.47 12.60 -6.57
C LEU A 21 12.65 13.71 -7.24
N ASP A 22 12.39 13.58 -8.54
CA ASP A 22 11.69 14.54 -9.39
C ASP A 22 10.21 14.82 -9.00
N ASN A 23 9.78 14.56 -7.76
CA ASN A 23 8.41 14.83 -7.29
C ASN A 23 8.39 15.47 -5.89
N TYR A 24 8.03 16.75 -5.85
CA TYR A 24 7.98 17.61 -4.66
C TYR A 24 7.05 17.08 -3.55
N VAL A 25 5.98 16.35 -3.92
CA VAL A 25 4.99 15.75 -2.99
C VAL A 25 5.61 14.70 -2.07
N LEU A 26 6.58 13.93 -2.57
CA LEU A 26 7.26 12.89 -1.79
C LEU A 26 8.14 13.47 -0.70
N LYS A 27 8.57 14.74 -0.82
CA LYS A 27 9.44 15.41 0.15
C LYS A 27 8.69 15.89 1.38
N GLU A 28 7.48 16.42 1.21
CA GLU A 28 6.67 16.93 2.34
C GLU A 28 6.12 15.79 3.20
N GLU A 29 5.56 14.74 2.59
CA GLU A 29 5.09 13.54 3.33
C GLU A 29 6.27 12.82 4.00
N TYR A 30 7.47 12.88 3.40
CA TYR A 30 8.71 12.41 3.99
C TYR A 30 9.14 13.22 5.23
N GLU A 31 9.08 14.55 5.16
CA GLU A 31 9.46 15.42 6.28
C GLU A 31 8.49 15.28 7.47
N GLU A 32 7.20 15.04 7.20
CA GLU A 32 6.18 14.74 8.21
C GLU A 32 6.45 13.41 8.91
N LEU A 33 6.66 12.32 8.16
CA LEU A 33 6.96 10.99 8.72
C LEU A 33 8.24 11.00 9.56
N TYR A 34 9.25 11.74 9.11
CA TYR A 34 10.52 11.89 9.81
C TYR A 34 10.40 12.80 11.05
N SER A 35 9.55 13.83 11.01
CA SER A 35 9.29 14.73 12.13
C SER A 35 8.52 14.04 13.25
N ASP A 36 7.46 13.31 12.91
CA ASP A 36 6.69 12.50 13.88
C ASP A 36 7.61 11.50 14.59
N TYR A 37 8.49 10.86 13.83
CA TYR A 37 9.45 9.89 14.35
C TYR A 37 10.54 10.52 15.25
N LEU A 38 11.03 11.72 14.93
CA LEU A 38 12.03 12.40 15.76
C LEU A 38 11.46 12.95 17.09
N GLY A 39 10.13 13.11 17.18
CA GLY A 39 9.43 13.51 18.40
C GLY A 39 9.42 12.41 19.48
N GLU A 40 9.55 11.14 19.08
CA GLU A 40 9.53 9.99 19.96
C GLU A 40 10.96 9.40 20.10
N GLN A 41 11.46 9.27 21.33
CA GLN A 41 12.85 8.87 21.60
C GLN A 41 13.12 7.37 21.33
N GLU A 42 13.05 6.89 20.09
CA GLU A 42 13.31 5.48 19.75
C GLU A 42 14.74 5.22 19.23
N SER A 43 15.11 3.93 19.15
CA SER A 43 16.49 3.42 19.11
C SER A 43 17.17 3.58 17.73
N ILE A 44 18.50 3.40 17.66
CA ILE A 44 19.28 3.49 16.40
C ILE A 44 18.82 2.44 15.36
N LYS A 45 18.28 1.30 15.80
CA LYS A 45 17.83 0.22 14.92
C LYS A 45 16.59 0.63 14.13
N ASP A 46 15.69 1.33 14.78
CA ASP A 46 14.40 1.78 14.23
C ASP A 46 14.63 2.84 13.12
N LEU A 47 15.65 3.70 13.27
CA LEU A 47 16.13 4.60 12.21
C LEU A 47 16.69 3.87 10.98
N GLY A 48 17.33 2.73 11.17
CA GLY A 48 17.86 1.90 10.10
C GLY A 48 16.75 1.30 9.23
N ASN A 49 15.66 0.89 9.86
CA ASN A 49 14.52 0.27 9.18
C ASN A 49 13.73 1.30 8.35
N ILE A 50 13.43 2.48 8.93
CA ILE A 50 12.78 3.58 8.19
C ILE A 50 13.64 4.01 6.99
N ARG A 51 14.96 4.09 7.15
CA ARG A 51 15.88 4.38 6.04
C ARG A 51 15.82 3.33 4.93
N SER A 52 15.68 2.06 5.28
CA SER A 52 15.52 0.98 4.30
C SER A 52 14.21 1.14 3.51
N LEU A 53 13.10 1.42 4.19
CA LEU A 53 11.80 1.66 3.58
C LEU A 53 11.85 2.86 2.63
N ILE A 54 12.47 3.97 3.04
CA ILE A 54 12.67 5.16 2.21
C ILE A 54 13.50 4.84 0.96
N ASN A 55 14.64 4.18 1.12
CA ASN A 55 15.52 3.87 -0.01
C ASN A 55 14.83 2.98 -1.06
N ASN A 56 13.85 2.19 -0.64
CA ASN A 56 13.08 1.29 -1.51
C ASN A 56 11.72 1.85 -1.93
N PHE A 57 11.36 3.06 -1.52
CA PHE A 57 9.99 3.54 -1.59
C PHE A 57 9.43 3.60 -3.02
N ASN A 58 10.21 4.09 -4.00
CA ASN A 58 9.81 4.06 -5.41
C ASN A 58 9.58 2.63 -5.93
N LYS A 59 10.37 1.66 -5.46
CA LYS A 59 10.20 0.25 -5.82
C LYS A 59 8.93 -0.34 -5.21
N LEU A 60 8.52 0.14 -4.04
CA LEU A 60 7.26 -0.26 -3.40
C LEU A 60 6.06 0.41 -4.09
N LEU A 61 6.14 1.72 -4.37
CA LEU A 61 5.07 2.50 -5.01
C LEU A 61 4.66 1.97 -6.38
N LYS A 62 5.58 1.36 -7.14
CA LYS A 62 5.26 0.76 -8.45
C LYS A 62 4.24 -0.38 -8.36
N ASN A 63 4.14 -1.00 -7.19
CA ASN A 63 3.23 -2.11 -6.93
C ASN A 63 1.86 -1.63 -6.43
N VAL A 64 1.64 -0.31 -6.32
CA VAL A 64 0.40 0.31 -5.87
C VAL A 64 -0.35 0.92 -7.06
N TYR A 65 -1.66 0.77 -7.03
CA TYR A 65 -2.57 1.09 -8.11
C TYR A 65 -3.72 1.96 -7.62
N ILE A 66 -4.19 2.86 -8.48
CA ILE A 66 -5.52 3.44 -8.36
C ILE A 66 -6.52 2.51 -9.06
N GLY A 67 -7.58 2.15 -8.36
CA GLY A 67 -8.71 1.36 -8.87
C GLY A 67 -9.93 2.24 -9.14
N SER A 68 -10.70 1.88 -10.17
CA SER A 68 -12.00 2.49 -10.48
C SER A 68 -12.92 1.46 -11.14
N ALA A 69 -14.23 1.66 -11.01
CA ALA A 69 -15.25 0.78 -11.59
C ALA A 69 -16.11 1.44 -12.68
N ASP A 70 -15.85 2.72 -13.04
CA ASP A 70 -16.63 3.47 -14.03
C ASP A 70 -15.74 3.86 -15.24
N PRO A 71 -16.27 3.81 -16.49
CA PRO A 71 -15.58 4.35 -17.65
C PRO A 71 -15.18 5.84 -17.51
N LYS A 72 -15.95 6.65 -16.76
CA LYS A 72 -15.64 8.07 -16.49
C LYS A 72 -14.66 8.19 -15.31
N GLU A 73 -13.59 8.97 -15.50
CA GLU A 73 -12.53 9.21 -14.50
C GLU A 73 -13.01 9.82 -13.17
N LEU A 74 -14.27 10.26 -13.09
CA LEU A 74 -14.88 10.95 -11.95
C LEU A 74 -15.54 10.03 -10.91
N ALA A 75 -15.57 8.71 -11.12
CA ALA A 75 -16.20 7.80 -10.17
C ALA A 75 -15.35 7.45 -8.94
N TYR A 76 -15.98 6.75 -7.99
CA TYR A 76 -15.37 6.22 -6.77
C TYR A 76 -14.03 5.55 -7.09
N THR A 77 -12.96 6.14 -6.58
CA THR A 77 -11.62 5.58 -6.64
C THR A 77 -11.20 5.04 -5.30
N PHE A 78 -10.38 4.00 -5.37
CA PHE A 78 -9.84 3.29 -4.22
C PHE A 78 -8.42 2.82 -4.56
N THR A 79 -7.65 2.42 -3.56
CA THR A 79 -6.30 1.89 -3.77
C THR A 79 -6.35 0.38 -3.96
N ALA A 80 -5.42 -0.15 -4.74
CA ALA A 80 -5.11 -1.57 -4.81
C ALA A 80 -3.59 -1.76 -4.82
N PHE A 81 -3.13 -2.98 -4.61
CA PHE A 81 -1.73 -3.32 -4.70
C PHE A 81 -1.52 -4.72 -5.25
N SER A 82 -0.37 -4.93 -5.85
CA SER A 82 0.04 -6.23 -6.37
C SER A 82 0.86 -6.99 -5.33
N VAL A 83 0.68 -8.30 -5.21
CA VAL A 83 1.50 -9.20 -4.38
C VAL A 83 2.09 -10.30 -5.24
N GLU A 84 3.28 -10.76 -4.88
CA GLU A 84 3.86 -11.99 -5.41
C GLU A 84 3.52 -13.14 -4.45
N TYR A 85 2.81 -14.15 -4.96
CA TYR A 85 2.39 -15.31 -4.19
C TYR A 85 2.50 -16.56 -5.05
N GLU A 86 3.16 -17.59 -4.52
CA GLU A 86 3.44 -18.87 -5.21
C GLU A 86 4.07 -18.77 -6.62
N GLY A 87 4.76 -17.67 -6.91
CA GLY A 87 5.41 -17.44 -8.20
C GLY A 87 4.57 -16.66 -9.21
N GLU A 88 3.31 -16.36 -8.86
CA GLU A 88 2.38 -15.58 -9.66
C GLU A 88 2.11 -14.21 -9.02
N TYR A 89 1.45 -13.31 -9.78
CA TYR A 89 1.13 -11.96 -9.34
C TYR A 89 -0.38 -11.74 -9.27
N TYR A 90 -0.84 -11.26 -8.11
CA TYR A 90 -2.25 -10.98 -7.87
C TYR A 90 -2.43 -9.53 -7.46
N LEU A 91 -3.56 -8.94 -7.85
CA LEU A 91 -3.94 -7.59 -7.44
C LEU A 91 -4.99 -7.67 -6.34
N ILE A 92 -4.72 -7.01 -5.23
CA ILE A 92 -5.48 -7.05 -3.99
C ILE A 92 -6.05 -5.67 -3.68
N THR A 93 -7.28 -5.62 -3.19
CA THR A 93 -7.92 -4.39 -2.68
C THR A 93 -8.94 -4.74 -1.59
N ALA A 94 -9.63 -3.75 -1.06
CA ALA A 94 -10.74 -3.96 -0.13
C ALA A 94 -11.98 -4.46 -0.88
N GLY A 95 -12.66 -5.45 -0.30
CA GLY A 95 -13.86 -6.04 -0.89
C GLY A 95 -15.04 -5.08 -0.94
N HIS A 96 -15.19 -4.15 0.01
CA HIS A 96 -16.23 -3.13 -0.06
C HIS A 96 -16.07 -2.22 -1.29
N CYS A 97 -14.83 -1.97 -1.74
CA CYS A 97 -14.58 -1.25 -2.99
C CYS A 97 -15.10 -2.00 -4.22
N VAL A 98 -15.15 -3.33 -4.15
CA VAL A 98 -15.79 -4.17 -5.18
C VAL A 98 -17.29 -4.17 -5.01
N LYS A 99 -17.81 -4.51 -3.82
CA LYS A 99 -19.25 -4.63 -3.54
C LYS A 99 -20.04 -3.36 -3.86
N ASP A 100 -19.56 -2.20 -3.42
CA ASP A 100 -20.26 -0.92 -3.61
C ASP A 100 -20.32 -0.50 -5.10
N ASN A 101 -19.47 -1.10 -5.92
CA ASN A 101 -19.37 -0.86 -7.36
C ASN A 101 -19.94 -2.01 -8.21
N PHE A 102 -20.08 -3.22 -7.67
CA PHE A 102 -20.63 -4.40 -8.33
C PHE A 102 -22.16 -4.26 -8.47
N GLY A 103 -22.57 -3.58 -9.55
CA GLY A 103 -23.96 -3.17 -9.80
C GLY A 103 -24.07 -1.87 -10.58
N LYS A 104 -22.96 -1.12 -10.76
CA LYS A 104 -22.88 0.11 -11.55
C LYS A 104 -21.96 -0.02 -12.78
N GLU A 105 -22.09 -1.10 -13.55
CA GLU A 105 -21.37 -1.35 -14.84
C GLU A 105 -20.00 -2.08 -14.78
N GLY A 106 -19.72 -2.86 -13.74
CA GLY A 106 -19.09 -4.21 -13.85
C GLY A 106 -17.70 -4.39 -14.51
N LYS A 107 -16.93 -3.34 -14.79
CA LYS A 107 -15.54 -3.48 -15.30
C LYS A 107 -14.57 -2.67 -14.43
N PHE A 108 -13.85 -3.37 -13.57
CA PHE A 108 -12.77 -2.78 -12.79
C PHE A 108 -11.59 -2.47 -13.69
N LYS A 109 -11.02 -1.29 -13.51
CA LYS A 109 -9.78 -0.87 -14.16
C LYS A 109 -8.81 -0.37 -13.09
N PHE A 110 -7.53 -0.65 -13.31
CA PHE A 110 -6.47 -0.26 -12.40
C PHE A 110 -5.31 0.38 -13.16
N LYS A 111 -4.68 1.39 -12.57
CA LYS A 111 -3.50 2.07 -13.13
C LYS A 111 -2.43 2.17 -12.06
N ALA A 112 -1.23 1.69 -12.35
CA ALA A 112 -0.10 1.75 -11.42
C ALA A 112 0.41 3.20 -11.29
N ASN A 113 0.99 3.55 -10.15
CA ASN A 113 1.49 4.91 -9.88
C ASN A 113 2.44 5.50 -10.94
N PHE A 114 3.24 4.66 -11.60
CA PHE A 114 4.21 5.07 -12.63
C PHE A 114 3.84 4.59 -14.03
N SER A 115 2.55 4.33 -14.26
CA SER A 115 2.04 3.89 -15.55
C SER A 115 0.93 4.82 -16.03
N ASP A 116 0.89 5.06 -17.34
CA ASP A 116 -0.21 5.73 -18.01
C ASP A 116 -1.28 4.75 -18.52
N GLU A 117 -1.03 3.43 -18.38
CA GLU A 117 -1.89 2.39 -18.92
C GLU A 117 -2.84 1.83 -17.86
N TRP A 118 -4.11 1.72 -18.23
CA TRP A 118 -5.11 0.99 -17.46
C TRP A 118 -5.06 -0.50 -17.80
N ILE A 119 -5.06 -1.33 -16.77
CA ILE A 119 -5.27 -2.78 -16.87
C ILE A 119 -6.70 -3.13 -16.43
N TYR A 120 -7.23 -4.22 -16.98
CA TYR A 120 -8.59 -4.69 -16.75
C TYR A 120 -8.54 -6.14 -16.28
N PRO A 121 -8.16 -6.36 -15.00
CA PRO A 121 -7.93 -7.69 -14.47
C PRO A 121 -9.25 -8.42 -14.21
N GLU A 122 -9.19 -9.74 -14.19
CA GLU A 122 -10.31 -10.61 -13.85
C GLU A 122 -10.50 -10.66 -12.34
N LEU A 123 -11.75 -10.57 -11.87
CA LEU A 123 -12.08 -10.72 -10.47
C LEU A 123 -12.16 -12.21 -10.12
N LEU A 124 -11.23 -12.69 -9.31
CA LEU A 124 -11.17 -14.08 -8.85
C LEU A 124 -12.10 -14.33 -7.66
N GLY A 125 -12.29 -13.32 -6.81
CA GLY A 125 -13.18 -13.43 -5.67
C GLY A 125 -13.06 -12.24 -4.73
N TYR A 126 -14.09 -12.04 -3.91
CA TYR A 126 -14.09 -11.01 -2.88
C TYR A 126 -15.00 -11.39 -1.72
N LYS A 127 -14.71 -10.82 -0.55
CA LYS A 127 -15.61 -10.80 0.61
C LYS A 127 -15.65 -9.36 1.14
N ALA A 128 -16.83 -8.89 1.50
CA ALA A 128 -17.08 -7.48 1.82
C ALA A 128 -17.94 -7.36 3.08
N GLU A 129 -17.36 -7.77 4.20
CA GLU A 129 -17.90 -7.64 5.55
C GLU A 129 -17.18 -6.54 6.34
N PHE A 130 -17.91 -5.53 6.79
CA PHE A 130 -17.32 -4.37 7.46
C PHE A 130 -17.52 -4.44 8.97
N TRP A 131 -16.40 -4.47 9.72
CA TRP A 131 -16.31 -4.62 11.19
C TRP A 131 -16.72 -5.98 11.79
N ASN A 132 -16.23 -7.09 11.20
CA ASN A 132 -15.61 -8.23 11.94
C ASN A 132 -15.22 -9.43 11.03
N LEU A 133 -14.29 -9.43 10.08
CA LEU A 133 -13.65 -8.43 9.22
C LEU A 133 -12.97 -9.26 8.11
N ASP A 134 -13.79 -9.85 7.23
CA ASP A 134 -13.32 -10.38 5.96
C ASP A 134 -13.68 -9.36 4.87
N ASP A 135 -12.74 -8.47 4.60
CA ASP A 135 -12.90 -7.40 3.61
C ASP A 135 -11.71 -7.37 2.67
N TYR A 136 -11.83 -8.08 1.56
CA TYR A 136 -10.79 -8.25 0.56
C TYR A 136 -11.40 -8.50 -0.82
N ALA A 137 -10.64 -8.20 -1.86
CA ALA A 137 -10.90 -8.67 -3.21
C ALA A 137 -9.57 -9.04 -3.89
N VAL A 138 -9.61 -10.09 -4.69
CA VAL A 138 -8.47 -10.65 -5.41
C VAL A 138 -8.77 -10.63 -6.90
N PHE A 139 -7.81 -10.14 -7.66
CA PHE A 139 -7.86 -10.06 -9.11
C PHE A 139 -6.60 -10.66 -9.73
N SER A 140 -6.71 -11.17 -10.96
CA SER A 140 -5.59 -11.66 -11.76
C SER A 140 -5.49 -10.95 -13.11
N SER A 141 -4.28 -10.80 -13.62
CA SER A 141 -4.02 -10.35 -14.99
C SER A 141 -2.61 -10.73 -15.42
N ASP A 142 -2.50 -11.14 -16.68
CA ASP A 142 -1.24 -11.34 -17.42
C ASP A 142 -0.35 -10.08 -17.52
N LYS A 143 -0.89 -8.90 -17.21
CA LYS A 143 -0.18 -7.62 -17.21
C LYS A 143 0.46 -7.27 -15.86
N LEU A 144 0.30 -8.11 -14.84
CA LEU A 144 1.00 -7.96 -13.56
C LEU A 144 2.38 -8.63 -13.65
N TYR A 145 3.44 -7.87 -13.39
CA TYR A 145 4.84 -8.33 -13.54
C TYR A 145 5.70 -8.07 -12.30
N SER A 146 5.12 -7.52 -11.24
CA SER A 146 5.75 -7.43 -9.94
C SER A 146 4.71 -7.29 -8.85
N GLY A 147 5.09 -7.61 -7.62
CA GLY A 147 4.26 -7.43 -6.45
C GLY A 147 5.10 -7.18 -5.20
N PHE A 148 4.41 -6.82 -4.13
CA PHE A 148 4.97 -6.83 -2.79
C PHE A 148 5.27 -8.26 -2.33
N LYS A 149 6.28 -8.40 -1.48
CA LYS A 149 6.45 -9.60 -0.66
C LYS A 149 5.47 -9.55 0.50
N ILE A 150 5.02 -10.71 0.95
CA ILE A 150 4.08 -10.88 2.07
C ILE A 150 4.84 -11.28 3.32
N SER A 151 4.26 -10.98 4.49
CA SER A 151 4.82 -11.37 5.78
C SER A 151 3.72 -11.62 6.79
N ASP A 152 3.91 -12.66 7.60
CA ASP A 152 3.02 -12.98 8.72
C ASP A 152 3.44 -12.24 10.00
N GLN A 153 4.59 -11.56 9.95
CA GLN A 153 5.17 -10.86 11.08
C GLN A 153 4.48 -9.53 11.29
N LYS A 154 3.63 -9.46 12.33
CA LYS A 154 3.15 -8.18 12.84
C LYS A 154 4.28 -7.45 13.55
N THR A 155 4.56 -6.24 13.11
CA THR A 155 5.56 -5.40 13.72
C THR A 155 4.90 -4.27 14.51
N LYS A 156 5.72 -3.58 15.32
CA LYS A 156 5.24 -2.53 16.22
C LYS A 156 4.70 -1.33 15.43
N GLU A 157 5.38 -0.99 14.33
CA GLU A 157 5.03 0.12 13.44
C GLU A 157 4.52 -0.40 12.11
N ASN A 158 3.38 0.12 11.66
CA ASN A 158 2.77 -0.28 10.40
C ASN A 158 2.53 0.95 9.53
N TYR A 159 2.89 0.84 8.26
CA TYR A 159 2.79 1.94 7.31
C TYR A 159 1.73 1.64 6.26
N LEU A 160 1.07 2.68 5.78
CA LEU A 160 0.14 2.63 4.67
C LEU A 160 0.80 3.27 3.45
N ILE A 161 0.84 2.54 2.33
CA ILE A 161 1.28 3.10 1.05
C ILE A 161 0.07 3.31 0.15
N GLY A 162 -0.18 4.52 -0.32
CA GLY A 162 -1.31 4.82 -1.19
C GLY A 162 -0.93 5.17 -2.63
N SER A 163 -1.95 5.48 -3.43
CA SER A 163 -1.80 5.91 -4.82
C SER A 163 -1.28 7.36 -4.89
N MET A 164 -0.39 7.64 -5.84
CA MET A 164 0.05 9.01 -6.15
C MET A 164 -1.02 9.82 -6.89
N ASP A 165 -1.93 9.14 -7.59
CA ASP A 165 -3.05 9.80 -8.26
C ASP A 165 -4.07 10.36 -7.26
N LYS A 166 -4.69 11.47 -7.66
CA LYS A 166 -5.78 12.14 -6.93
C LYS A 166 -5.42 12.61 -5.50
N ASN A 167 -4.12 12.87 -5.23
CA ASN A 167 -3.62 13.32 -3.92
C ASN A 167 -3.99 12.37 -2.77
N ILE A 168 -4.08 11.06 -3.05
CA ILE A 168 -4.14 10.04 -2.00
C ILE A 168 -2.75 10.00 -1.34
N SER A 169 -2.65 9.78 -0.02
CA SER A 169 -1.36 9.80 0.68
C SER A 169 -0.43 8.74 0.09
N THR A 170 0.83 9.09 -0.21
CA THR A 170 1.76 8.10 -0.76
C THR A 170 2.35 7.23 0.34
N LEU A 171 2.62 7.79 1.52
CA LEU A 171 3.07 7.08 2.71
C LEU A 171 2.53 7.75 3.98
N ARG A 172 2.01 6.97 4.93
CA ARG A 172 1.72 7.47 6.28
C ARG A 172 1.74 6.37 7.33
N ASN A 173 1.90 6.77 8.58
CA ASN A 173 1.69 5.88 9.74
C ASN A 173 0.21 5.46 9.80
N LEU A 174 0.00 4.18 10.10
CA LEU A 174 -1.34 3.68 10.40
C LEU A 174 -1.85 4.36 11.69
N GLY A 175 -3.12 4.75 11.72
CA GLY A 175 -3.70 5.47 12.87
C GLY A 175 -3.73 7.01 12.73
N ALA A 176 -2.95 7.58 11.80
CA ALA A 176 -3.19 8.95 11.34
C ALA A 176 -4.56 9.03 10.63
N GLY A 177 -5.20 10.21 10.65
CA GLY A 177 -6.53 10.42 10.06
C GLY A 177 -6.60 9.89 8.62
N SER A 178 -7.62 9.09 8.32
CA SER A 178 -7.80 8.48 6.99
C SER A 178 -8.10 9.53 5.93
N LYS A 179 -7.58 9.34 4.71
CA LYS A 179 -7.98 10.11 3.54
C LYS A 179 -8.92 9.28 2.65
N ARG A 180 -9.81 9.98 1.95
CA ARG A 180 -10.73 9.35 0.99
C ARG A 180 -9.91 8.69 -0.13
N GLY A 181 -10.25 7.45 -0.46
CA GLY A 181 -9.60 6.68 -1.52
C GLY A 181 -8.49 5.75 -1.02
N GLU A 182 -8.11 5.80 0.26
CA GLU A 182 -7.07 4.92 0.81
C GLU A 182 -7.55 3.47 1.05
N SER A 183 -8.85 3.21 1.03
CA SER A 183 -9.37 1.83 1.12
C SER A 183 -8.71 0.93 0.07
N GLY A 184 -8.25 -0.23 0.52
CA GLY A 184 -7.49 -1.19 -0.27
C GLY A 184 -5.99 -0.92 -0.37
N SER A 185 -5.46 0.10 0.32
CA SER A 185 -4.01 0.33 0.39
C SER A 185 -3.30 -0.81 1.14
N PRO A 186 -2.09 -1.22 0.73
CA PRO A 186 -1.30 -2.16 1.48
C PRO A 186 -0.90 -1.57 2.83
N VAL A 187 -1.08 -2.37 3.87
CA VAL A 187 -0.43 -2.15 5.17
C VAL A 187 0.85 -2.97 5.17
N ILE A 188 1.98 -2.30 5.37
CA ILE A 188 3.32 -2.89 5.33
C ILE A 188 4.04 -2.77 6.67
N ASN A 189 4.92 -3.72 6.93
CA ASN A 189 5.90 -3.64 8.00
C ASN A 189 7.12 -2.78 7.59
N GLU A 190 8.08 -2.60 8.49
CA GLU A 190 9.29 -1.82 8.27
C GLU A 190 10.27 -2.41 7.23
N ASN A 191 10.08 -3.68 6.85
CA ASN A 191 10.83 -4.32 5.76
C ASN A 191 10.20 -4.04 4.38
N GLY A 192 9.03 -3.39 4.33
CA GLY A 192 8.28 -3.17 3.10
C GLY A 192 7.48 -4.39 2.65
N GLU A 193 7.23 -5.34 3.55
CA GLU A 193 6.42 -6.53 3.28
C GLU A 193 4.97 -6.27 3.71
N VAL A 194 4.01 -6.76 2.92
CA VAL A 194 2.58 -6.60 3.19
C VAL A 194 2.15 -7.57 4.28
N ILE A 195 1.46 -7.02 5.27
CA ILE A 195 0.84 -7.76 6.38
C ILE A 195 -0.69 -7.66 6.35
N GLY A 196 -1.23 -6.71 5.57
CA GLY A 196 -2.67 -6.48 5.52
C GLY A 196 -3.17 -5.51 4.47
N ILE A 197 -4.49 -5.39 4.43
CA ILE A 197 -5.27 -4.54 3.53
C ILE A 197 -5.95 -3.48 4.38
N TYR A 198 -5.69 -2.21 4.09
CA TYR A 198 -6.35 -1.12 4.78
C TYR A 198 -7.82 -1.05 4.36
N VAL A 199 -8.72 -1.32 5.29
CA VAL A 199 -10.15 -1.36 5.00
C VAL A 199 -10.94 -0.32 5.79
N VAL A 200 -10.43 0.11 6.95
CA VAL A 200 -11.23 0.90 7.90
C VAL A 200 -10.41 1.96 8.64
N TYR A 201 -11.11 2.98 9.14
CA TYR A 201 -10.57 4.06 9.97
C TYR A 201 -9.77 3.52 11.19
N GLY A 202 -8.63 4.14 11.48
CA GLY A 202 -7.80 3.85 12.65
C GLY A 202 -6.68 2.84 12.37
N LEU A 203 -6.46 1.93 13.32
CA LEU A 203 -5.35 0.96 13.35
C LEU A 203 -5.72 -0.44 12.85
N VAL A 204 -6.95 -0.63 12.38
CA VAL A 204 -7.48 -1.95 12.04
C VAL A 204 -7.37 -2.19 10.53
N TYR A 205 -6.87 -3.36 10.15
CA TYR A 205 -6.73 -3.81 8.77
C TYR A 205 -7.14 -5.28 8.64
N THR A 206 -7.55 -5.68 7.42
CA THR A 206 -7.80 -7.09 7.10
C THR A 206 -6.45 -7.79 6.92
N PRO A 207 -6.14 -8.89 7.63
CA PRO A 207 -4.92 -9.66 7.41
C PRO A 207 -4.79 -10.11 5.95
N ILE A 208 -3.58 -10.00 5.37
CA ILE A 208 -3.36 -10.37 3.96
C ILE A 208 -3.68 -11.85 3.70
N GLN A 209 -3.48 -12.71 4.70
CA GLN A 209 -3.76 -14.14 4.61
C GLN A 209 -5.19 -14.46 4.15
N LEU A 210 -6.18 -13.65 4.53
CA LEU A 210 -7.57 -13.89 4.11
C LEU A 210 -7.77 -13.77 2.59
N ALA A 211 -6.96 -12.94 1.93
CA ALA A 211 -6.93 -12.83 0.48
C ALA A 211 -6.12 -13.97 -0.16
N LEU A 212 -5.05 -14.43 0.50
CA LEU A 212 -4.22 -15.55 0.02
C LEU A 212 -4.96 -16.88 0.11
N ASP A 213 -5.67 -17.13 1.22
CA ASP A 213 -6.54 -18.30 1.38
C ASP A 213 -7.56 -18.39 0.24
N LYS A 214 -8.03 -17.25 -0.30
CA LYS A 214 -8.94 -17.25 -1.45
C LYS A 214 -8.26 -17.74 -2.73
N ILE A 215 -6.97 -17.46 -2.91
CA ILE A 215 -6.16 -17.94 -4.04
C ILE A 215 -6.00 -19.45 -3.93
N ASP A 216 -5.54 -19.95 -2.78
CA ASP A 216 -5.34 -21.39 -2.52
C ASP A 216 -6.61 -22.20 -2.83
N ASN A 217 -7.77 -21.71 -2.35
CA ASN A 217 -9.06 -22.37 -2.56
C ASN A 217 -9.55 -22.36 -4.02
N LEU A 218 -9.01 -21.51 -4.89
CA LEU A 218 -9.36 -21.55 -6.32
C LEU A 218 -8.60 -22.68 -7.01
N GLU A 219 -7.33 -22.89 -6.65
CA GLU A 219 -6.48 -23.92 -7.24
C GLU A 219 -6.88 -25.34 -6.84
N GLU A 220 -7.41 -25.54 -5.63
CA GLU A 220 -7.95 -26.84 -5.20
C GLU A 220 -9.18 -27.31 -6.00
N ASN A 221 -9.83 -26.40 -6.74
CA ASN A 221 -11.06 -26.67 -7.49
C ASN A 221 -10.87 -26.75 -9.02
N GLU A 222 -9.62 -26.66 -9.52
CA GLU A 222 -9.24 -26.87 -10.92
C GLU A 222 -8.66 -28.28 -11.18
#